data_AF-A0A3N8LJ32-F1
#
_entry.id   AF-A0A3N8LJ32-F1
#
_cell.length_a   1.000
_cell.length_b   1.000
_cell.length_c   1.000
_cell.angle_alpha   90.00
_cell.angle_beta   90.00
_cell.angle_gamma   90.00
#
_symmetry.space_group_name_H-M   'P 1'
#
loop_
_entity.id
_entity.type
_entity.pdbx_description
1 polymer ?
#
loop_
_entity_poly.entity_id
_entity_poly.type
_entity_poly.pdbx_seq_one_letter_code
_entity_poly.pdbx_strand_id
1 'polypeptide(L)'
;MSRNTSVSLGDHFAEFVDAQVRSGRYGSASDVVRAGLRLLESHETQVRALQEALKAGEASGAPAPFDSEAFLARMRATHGR
;
A
#
# COMPACT_ATOMS: atom_id res chain seq x y z
N MET A 1 22.78 9.31 -3.03
CA MET A 1 23.89 8.67 -2.30
C MET A 1 23.32 7.65 -1.33
N SER A 2 23.87 6.43 -1.29
CA SER A 2 23.53 5.46 -0.26
C SER A 2 24.04 5.97 1.10
N ARG A 3 23.16 6.05 2.10
CA ARG A 3 23.55 6.28 3.48
C ARG A 3 23.65 4.94 4.18
N ASN A 4 24.78 4.68 4.84
CA ASN A 4 24.92 3.51 5.71
C ASN A 4 24.38 3.89 7.10
N THR A 5 23.53 3.05 7.68
CA THR A 5 22.84 3.37 8.93
C THR A 5 22.87 2.14 9.83
N SER A 6 23.33 2.34 11.07
CA SER A 6 23.27 1.32 12.11
C SER A 6 21.94 1.45 12.86
N VAL A 7 21.25 0.34 13.06
CA VAL A 7 19.96 0.27 13.76
C VAL A 7 20.01 -0.85 14.80
N SER A 8 19.47 -0.59 15.99
CA SER A 8 19.30 -1.61 17.01
C SER A 8 17.97 -2.32 16.80
N LEU A 9 18.01 -3.65 16.72
CA LEU A 9 16.82 -4.49 16.66
C LEU A 9 16.62 -5.14 18.03
N GLY A 10 15.36 -5.25 18.47
CA GLY A 10 15.02 -6.12 19.59
C GLY A 10 15.13 -7.59 19.20
N ASP A 11 15.27 -8.46 20.20
CA ASP A 11 15.55 -9.90 20.02
C ASP A 11 14.61 -10.58 19.02
N HIS A 12 13.31 -10.30 19.11
CA HIS A 12 12.31 -10.84 18.17
C HIS A 12 12.62 -10.56 16.70
N PHE A 13 13.01 -9.33 16.36
CA PHE A 13 13.32 -8.96 14.99
C PHE A 13 14.70 -9.43 14.56
N ALA A 14 15.65 -9.51 15.48
CA ALA A 14 16.95 -10.12 15.20
C ALA A 14 16.78 -11.59 14.80
N GLU A 15 16.02 -12.38 15.58
CA GLU A 15 15.73 -13.78 15.27
C GLU A 15 14.98 -13.95 13.94
N PHE A 16 14.01 -13.08 13.66
CA PHE A 16 13.29 -13.07 12.38
C PHE A 16 14.24 -12.82 11.21
N VAL A 17 15.09 -11.80 11.29
CA VAL A 17 16.06 -11.46 10.25
C VAL A 17 17.04 -12.61 10.03
N ASP A 18 17.57 -13.19 11.11
CA ASP A 18 18.48 -14.34 11.05
C ASP A 18 17.81 -15.56 10.40
N ALA A 19 16.55 -15.84 10.72
CA ALA A 19 15.80 -16.92 10.08
C ALA A 19 15.61 -16.68 8.57
N GLN A 20 15.29 -15.45 8.18
CA GLN A 20 15.15 -15.08 6.76
C GLN A 20 16.47 -15.23 5.99
N VAL A 21 17.61 -14.85 6.58
CA VAL A 21 18.92 -15.04 5.97
C VAL A 21 19.32 -16.51 5.93
N ARG A 22 19.17 -17.26 7.03
CA ARG A 22 19.50 -18.70 7.10
C ARG A 22 18.68 -19.54 6.12
N SER A 23 17.42 -19.15 5.87
CA SER A 23 16.59 -19.82 4.87
C SER A 23 17.07 -19.63 3.42
N GLY A 24 18.04 -18.73 3.18
CA GLY A 24 18.54 -18.39 1.85
C GLY A 24 17.65 -17.42 1.07
N ARG A 25 16.54 -16.95 1.66
CA ARG A 25 15.62 -16.00 1.01
C ARG A 25 16.27 -14.63 0.77
N TYR A 26 17.20 -14.23 1.63
CA TYR A 26 17.92 -12.97 1.54
C TYR A 26 19.41 -13.19 1.78
N GLY A 27 20.26 -12.41 1.10
CA GLY A 27 21.72 -12.52 1.22
C GLY A 27 22.31 -11.83 2.46
N SER A 28 21.57 -10.92 3.09
CA SER A 28 22.03 -10.20 4.28
C SER A 28 20.86 -9.63 5.10
N ALA A 29 21.13 -9.29 6.36
CA ALA A 29 20.19 -8.57 7.22
C ALA A 29 19.73 -7.25 6.57
N SER A 30 20.64 -6.53 5.93
CA SER A 30 20.35 -5.29 5.20
C SER A 30 19.35 -5.49 4.05
N ASP A 31 19.35 -6.66 3.40
CA ASP A 31 18.36 -6.99 2.36
C ASP A 31 16.97 -7.21 2.95
N VAL A 32 16.89 -7.90 4.10
CA VAL A 32 15.63 -8.10 4.83
C VAL A 32 15.04 -6.75 5.25
N VAL A 33 15.86 -5.88 5.84
CA VAL A 33 15.43 -4.55 6.28
C VAL A 33 14.96 -3.72 5.08
N ARG A 34 15.70 -3.71 3.96
CA ARG A 34 15.28 -3.01 2.73
C ARG A 34 13.95 -3.55 2.19
N ALA A 35 13.75 -4.86 2.19
CA ALA A 35 12.49 -5.46 1.76
C ALA A 35 11.33 -5.02 2.66
N GLY A 36 11.53 -5.00 3.98
CA GLY A 36 10.55 -4.48 4.94
C GLY A 36 10.21 -3.01 4.69
N LEU A 37 11.22 -2.17 4.47
CA LEU A 37 11.02 -0.74 4.20
C LEU A 37 10.26 -0.49 2.88
N ARG A 38 10.52 -1.26 1.83
CA ARG A 38 9.76 -1.17 0.56
C ARG A 38 8.29 -1.54 0.75
N LEU A 39 8.02 -2.58 1.54
CA LEU A 39 6.65 -2.99 1.84
C LEU A 39 5.92 -1.89 2.62
N LEU A 40 6.59 -1.31 3.64
CA LEU A 40 6.07 -0.20 4.41
C LEU A 40 5.78 1.02 3.51
N GLU A 41 6.71 1.41 2.66
CA GLU A 41 6.53 2.53 1.73
C GLU A 41 5.34 2.31 0.77
N SER A 42 5.21 1.09 0.23
CA SER A 42 4.08 0.74 -0.64
C SER A 42 2.75 0.84 0.11
N HIS A 43 2.68 0.30 1.33
CA HIS A 43 1.51 0.38 2.18
C HIS A 43 1.12 1.83 2.50
N GLU A 44 2.09 2.64 2.96
CA GLU A 44 1.88 4.06 3.27
C GLU A 44 1.40 4.86 2.04
N THR A 45 1.90 4.51 0.84
CA THR A 45 1.46 5.13 -0.41
C THR A 45 0.00 4.78 -0.71
N GLN A 46 -0.39 3.52 -0.56
CA GLN A 46 -1.76 3.07 -0.78
C GLN A 46 -2.74 3.68 0.23
N VAL A 47 -2.37 3.72 1.51
CA VAL A 47 -3.18 4.35 2.57
C VAL A 47 -3.40 5.83 2.28
N ARG A 48 -2.34 6.55 1.88
CA ARG A 48 -2.45 7.96 1.51
C ARG A 48 -3.37 8.16 0.32
N ALA A 49 -3.24 7.35 -0.73
CA ALA A 49 -4.10 7.41 -1.90
C ALA A 49 -5.59 7.18 -1.54
N LEU A 50 -5.86 6.22 -0.65
CA LEU A 50 -7.21 5.96 -0.15
C LEU A 50 -7.75 7.16 0.65
N GLN A 51 -6.95 7.73 1.54
CA GLN A 51 -7.35 8.91 2.32
C GLN A 51 -7.68 10.11 1.43
N GLU A 52 -6.88 10.37 0.39
CA GLU A 52 -7.16 11.45 -0.55
C GLU A 52 -8.42 11.17 -1.39
N ALA A 53 -8.66 9.92 -1.79
CA ALA A 53 -9.89 9.53 -2.49
C ALA A 53 -11.14 9.72 -1.61
N LEU A 54 -11.06 9.39 -0.31
CA LEU A 54 -12.14 9.62 0.64
C LEU A 54 -12.43 11.11 0.83
N LYS A 55 -11.39 11.94 1.04
CA LYS A 55 -11.54 13.40 1.13
C LYS A 55 -12.17 13.99 -0.13
N ALA A 56 -11.75 13.53 -1.30
CA ALA A 56 -12.33 13.96 -2.58
C ALA A 56 -13.82 13.56 -2.69
N GLY A 57 -14.17 12.36 -2.21
CA GLY A 57 -15.56 11.91 -2.11
C GLY A 57 -16.39 12.77 -1.16
N GLU A 58 -15.89 13.06 0.04
CA GLU A 58 -16.54 13.94 1.02
C GLU A 58 -16.74 15.37 0.50
N ALA A 59 -15.77 15.88 -0.26
CA ALA A 59 -15.83 17.20 -0.89
C ALA A 59 -16.69 17.23 -2.18
N SER A 60 -17.13 16.07 -2.70
CA SER A 60 -17.87 15.97 -3.97
C SER A 60 -19.33 16.44 -3.89
N GLY A 61 -19.81 16.75 -2.68
CA GLY A 61 -21.16 17.24 -2.42
C GLY A 61 -21.98 16.28 -1.56
N ALA A 62 -23.27 16.59 -1.42
CA ALA A 62 -24.16 15.76 -0.63
C ALA A 62 -24.41 14.41 -1.33
N PRO A 63 -24.40 13.29 -0.59
CA PRO A 63 -24.74 11.99 -1.15
C PRO A 63 -26.19 11.98 -1.64
N ALA A 64 -26.42 11.35 -2.79
CA ALA A 64 -27.75 11.18 -3.37
C ALA A 64 -28.10 9.68 -3.47
N PRO A 65 -29.39 9.31 -3.45
CA PRO A 65 -29.82 7.95 -3.73
C PRO A 65 -29.27 7.44 -5.07
N PHE A 66 -28.81 6.19 -5.10
CA PHE A 66 -28.21 5.58 -6.28
C PHE A 66 -29.09 4.45 -6.83
N ASP A 67 -29.59 4.62 -8.06
CA ASP A 67 -30.28 3.59 -8.83
C ASP A 67 -29.30 2.97 -9.84
N SER A 68 -28.94 1.71 -9.60
CA SER A 68 -28.01 0.96 -10.45
C SER A 68 -28.57 0.65 -11.84
N GLU A 69 -29.86 0.39 -11.99
CA GLU A 69 -30.47 0.05 -13.28
C GLU A 69 -30.51 1.27 -14.20
N ALA A 70 -30.96 2.41 -13.66
CA ALA A 70 -30.95 3.69 -14.37
C ALA A 70 -29.52 4.13 -14.75
N PHE A 71 -28.55 3.92 -13.84
CA PHE A 71 -27.15 4.20 -14.12
C PHE A 71 -26.60 3.35 -15.27
N LEU A 72 -26.84 2.04 -15.25
CA LEU A 72 -26.36 1.12 -16.30
C LEU A 72 -27.02 1.39 -17.65
N ALA A 73 -28.32 1.67 -17.68
CA ALA A 73 -29.03 2.05 -18.89
C ALA A 73 -28.42 3.32 -19.52
N ARG A 74 -28.13 4.33 -18.71
CA ARG A 74 -27.44 5.56 -19.14
C ARG A 74 -26.05 5.26 -19.70
N MET A 75 -25.22 4.51 -18.98
CA MET A 75 -23.86 4.18 -19.42
C MET A 75 -23.84 3.42 -20.76
N ARG A 76 -24.75 2.46 -20.95
CA ARG A 76 -24.89 1.72 -22.22
C ARG A 76 -25.33 2.62 -23.38
N ALA A 77 -26.26 3.54 -23.13
CA ALA A 77 -26.69 4.51 -24.15
C ALA A 77 -25.56 5.47 -24.55
N THR A 78 -24.71 5.88 -23.61
CA THR A 78 -23.61 6.82 -23.86
C THR A 78 -22.38 6.16 -24.50
N HIS A 79 -22.04 4.93 -24.11
CA HIS A 79 -20.76 4.29 -24.46
C HIS A 79 -20.89 2.96 -25.21
N GLY A 80 -22.10 2.47 -25.49
CA GLY A 80 -22.34 1.16 -26.11
C GLY A 80 -22.26 1.12 -27.64
N ARG A 81 -21.52 2.03 -28.29
CA ARG A 81 -21.19 1.94 -29.72
C ARG A 81 -19.82 1.32 -29.94
#